data_AF-A0A779YUQ8-F1
#
_entry.id   AF-A0A779YUQ8-F1
#
_cell.length_a   1.000
_cell.length_b   1.000
_cell.length_c   1.000
_cell.angle_alpha   90.00
_cell.angle_beta   90.00
_cell.angle_gamma   90.00
#
_symmetry.space_group_name_H-M   'P 1'
#
loop_
_entity.id
_entity.type
_entity.pdbx_description
1 polymer ?
#
loop_
_entity_poly.entity_id
_entity_poly.type
_entity_poly.pdbx_seq_one_letter_code
_entity_poly.pdbx_strand_id
1 'polypeptide(L)'
;ATTEPDSEVSAVLTAAPAEQVVGYNINLQLAVKDSQGNAITGDNTLSFYALNQAEGVEFGTVTEKDGVYSATVTSKRAGKITIGVKSDSHDFSGVKKEITFIEDRQQVTFS
;
A
#
# COMPACT_ATOMS: atom_id res chain seq x y z
N ALA A 1 1.81 -33.40 1.20
CA ALA A 1 1.24 -32.47 2.19
C ALA A 1 1.88 -31.12 1.95
N THR A 2 1.17 -30.19 1.29
CA THR A 2 1.56 -28.78 1.27
C THR A 2 0.56 -28.08 2.16
N THR A 3 0.97 -27.78 3.38
CA THR A 3 0.20 -26.88 4.25
C THR A 3 0.52 -25.48 3.77
N GLU A 4 -0.20 -25.02 2.74
CA GLU A 4 -0.43 -23.59 2.59
C GLU A 4 -1.13 -23.15 3.87
N PRO A 5 -0.64 -22.11 4.58
CA PRO A 5 -1.43 -21.54 5.64
C PRO A 5 -2.69 -20.98 4.97
N ASP A 6 -3.79 -21.72 5.12
CA ASP A 6 -5.15 -21.33 4.84
C ASP A 6 -5.53 -20.19 5.81
N SER A 7 -4.83 -19.07 5.71
CA SER A 7 -5.17 -17.86 6.45
C SER A 7 -6.41 -17.32 5.76
N GLU A 8 -7.54 -17.56 6.41
CA GLU A 8 -8.94 -17.29 6.09
C GLU A 8 -9.27 -15.81 5.77
N VAL A 9 -8.37 -15.05 5.15
CA VAL A 9 -8.49 -13.63 4.87
C VAL A 9 -7.96 -13.32 3.46
N SER A 10 -8.86 -12.88 2.58
CA SER A 10 -8.53 -12.36 1.26
C SER A 10 -8.26 -10.86 1.32
N ALA A 11 -7.02 -10.46 1.05
CA ALA A 11 -6.61 -9.06 1.05
C ALA A 11 -6.07 -8.64 -0.33
N VAL A 12 -6.63 -7.57 -0.89
CA VAL A 12 -6.27 -7.05 -2.21
C VAL A 12 -5.74 -5.64 -2.08
N LEU A 13 -4.43 -5.47 -2.26
CA LEU A 13 -3.77 -4.17 -2.27
C LEU A 13 -3.74 -3.57 -3.68
N THR A 14 -4.32 -2.39 -3.81
CA THR A 14 -4.30 -1.59 -5.02
C THR A 14 -3.62 -0.25 -4.76
N ALA A 15 -2.97 0.27 -5.79
CA ALA A 15 -2.30 1.56 -5.76
C ALA A 15 -2.65 2.29 -7.05
N ALA A 16 -3.14 3.52 -6.93
CA ALA A 16 -3.55 4.33 -8.06
C ALA A 16 -3.09 5.79 -7.86
N PRO A 17 -2.33 6.35 -8.81
CA PRO A 17 -1.72 5.67 -9.95
C PRO A 17 -0.61 4.69 -9.50
N ALA A 18 -0.24 3.73 -10.36
CA ALA A 18 0.88 2.82 -10.06
C ALA A 18 2.25 3.49 -10.28
N GLU A 19 2.29 4.56 -11.07
CA GLU A 19 3.46 5.42 -11.29
C GLU A 19 3.10 6.86 -10.97
N GLN A 20 3.97 7.57 -10.25
CA GLN A 20 3.73 8.95 -9.85
C GLN A 20 5.03 9.75 -9.79
N VAL A 21 4.94 11.06 -9.99
CA VAL A 21 6.11 11.94 -9.81
C VAL A 21 6.44 12.08 -8.31
N VAL A 22 7.74 12.10 -7.98
CA VAL A 22 8.20 12.39 -6.61
C VAL A 22 7.53 13.65 -6.04
N GLY A 23 7.17 13.60 -4.77
CA GLY A 23 6.45 14.68 -4.09
C GLY A 23 4.93 14.65 -4.25
N TYR A 24 4.38 13.90 -5.22
CA TYR A 24 2.93 13.69 -5.34
C TYR A 24 2.48 12.42 -4.61
N ASN A 25 1.21 12.39 -4.24
CA ASN A 25 0.63 11.26 -3.53
C ASN A 25 0.13 10.17 -4.49
N ILE A 26 0.35 8.91 -4.10
CA ILE A 26 -0.33 7.73 -4.63
C ILE A 26 -1.37 7.28 -3.61
N ASN A 27 -2.57 6.95 -4.08
CA ASN A 27 -3.62 6.42 -3.25
C ASN A 27 -3.48 4.90 -3.15
N LEU A 28 -3.30 4.40 -1.93
CA LEU A 28 -3.28 2.99 -1.58
C LEU A 28 -4.66 2.60 -1.06
N GLN A 29 -5.16 1.46 -1.53
CA GLN A 29 -6.42 0.89 -1.06
C GLN A 29 -6.24 -0.60 -0.87
N LEU A 30 -6.51 -1.07 0.34
CA LEU A 30 -6.49 -2.47 0.70
C LEU A 30 -7.91 -2.91 1.04
N ALA A 31 -8.49 -3.75 0.18
CA ALA A 31 -9.76 -4.39 0.49
C ALA A 31 -9.48 -5.71 1.22
N VAL A 32 -10.00 -5.85 2.44
CA VAL A 32 -9.82 -7.05 3.26
C VAL A 32 -11.16 -7.75 3.45
N LYS A 33 -11.20 -9.05 3.17
CA LYS A 33 -12.38 -9.90 3.33
C LYS A 33 -12.03 -11.18 4.07
N ASP A 34 -12.95 -11.69 4.89
CA ASP A 34 -12.81 -13.01 5.53
C ASP A 34 -13.06 -14.15 4.51
N SER A 35 -12.89 -15.39 4.96
CA SER A 35 -13.13 -16.62 4.18
C SER A 35 -14.59 -16.76 3.71
N GLN A 36 -15.52 -16.06 4.36
CA GLN A 36 -16.94 -16.02 4.03
C GLN A 36 -17.28 -14.89 3.05
N GLY A 37 -16.31 -14.04 2.70
CA GLY A 37 -16.48 -12.89 1.80
C GLY A 37 -16.97 -11.60 2.48
N ASN A 38 -17.07 -11.58 3.81
CA ASN A 38 -17.43 -10.38 4.58
C ASN A 38 -16.23 -9.44 4.71
N ALA A 39 -16.49 -8.14 4.64
CA ALA A 39 -15.46 -7.13 4.83
C ALA A 39 -14.94 -7.12 6.27
N ILE A 40 -13.61 -7.13 6.44
CA ILE A 40 -12.98 -7.01 7.76
C ILE A 40 -12.79 -5.52 8.06
N THR A 41 -13.43 -5.04 9.13
CA THR A 41 -13.47 -3.64 9.54
C THR A 41 -12.93 -3.45 10.95
N GLY A 42 -12.52 -2.23 11.32
CA GLY A 42 -12.12 -1.92 12.69
C GLY A 42 -10.70 -2.35 13.08
N ASP A 43 -9.85 -2.74 12.11
CA ASP A 43 -8.43 -2.99 12.37
C ASP A 43 -7.63 -1.69 12.45
N ASN A 44 -7.57 -1.09 13.64
CA ASN A 44 -6.82 0.14 13.90
C ASN A 44 -5.30 -0.06 13.92
N THR A 45 -4.81 -1.30 13.87
CA THR A 45 -3.36 -1.61 13.86
C THR A 45 -2.79 -1.66 12.45
N LEU A 46 -3.68 -1.71 11.45
CA LEU A 46 -3.30 -1.80 10.05
C LEU A 46 -2.50 -0.57 9.59
N SER A 47 -1.30 -0.82 9.10
CA SER A 47 -0.38 0.19 8.61
C SER A 47 0.28 -0.24 7.31
N PHE A 48 0.45 0.70 6.39
CA PHE A 48 1.24 0.50 5.17
C PHE A 48 2.70 0.83 5.45
N TYR A 49 3.59 0.08 4.79
CA TYR A 49 5.03 0.32 4.90
C TYR A 49 5.73 -0.01 3.58
N ALA A 50 6.93 0.53 3.39
CA ALA A 50 7.75 0.23 2.23
C ALA A 50 8.80 -0.83 2.59
N LEU A 51 8.84 -1.93 1.83
CA LEU A 51 9.75 -3.05 2.07
C LEU A 51 11.17 -2.77 1.62
N ASN A 52 11.32 -2.13 0.46
CA ASN A 52 12.60 -1.97 -0.23
C ASN A 52 13.19 -0.55 -0.14
N GLN A 53 12.40 0.43 0.31
CA GLN A 53 12.83 1.82 0.38
C GLN A 53 12.00 2.58 1.43
N ALA A 54 12.55 2.74 2.64
CA ALA A 54 11.91 3.54 3.68
C ALA A 54 12.36 5.02 3.66
N GLU A 55 13.57 5.29 3.17
CA GLU A 55 14.13 6.64 3.23
C GLU A 55 13.43 7.58 2.25
N GLY A 56 12.84 8.66 2.78
CA GLY A 56 12.11 9.64 1.99
C GLY A 56 10.72 9.19 1.55
N VAL A 57 10.21 8.05 2.01
CA VAL A 57 8.82 7.62 1.83
C VAL A 57 7.98 8.05 3.02
N GLU A 58 6.87 8.73 2.77
CA GLU A 58 5.96 9.17 3.81
C GLU A 58 4.57 8.59 3.52
N PHE A 59 3.98 7.98 4.55
CA PHE A 59 2.64 7.43 4.49
C PHE A 59 1.67 8.37 5.21
N GLY A 60 0.51 8.58 4.58
CA GLY A 60 -0.61 9.29 5.20
C GLY A 60 -1.33 8.42 6.23
N THR A 61 -2.28 9.03 6.91
CA THR A 61 -3.17 8.35 7.85
C THR A 61 -3.97 7.27 7.14
N VAL A 62 -4.03 6.08 7.74
CA VAL A 62 -4.90 5.00 7.27
C VAL A 62 -6.33 5.30 7.70
N THR A 63 -7.25 5.22 6.75
CA THR A 63 -8.69 5.37 6.97
C THR A 63 -9.38 4.09 6.52
N GLU A 64 -10.25 3.54 7.34
CA GLU A 64 -11.02 2.34 7.00
C GLU A 64 -12.45 2.74 6.64
N LYS A 65 -12.96 2.18 5.55
CA LYS A 65 -14.34 2.33 5.14
C LYS A 65 -14.87 1.05 4.51
N ASP A 66 -15.85 0.43 5.17
CA ASP A 66 -16.52 -0.78 4.68
C ASP A 66 -15.51 -1.91 4.37
N GLY A 67 -14.44 -1.99 5.18
CA GLY A 67 -13.33 -2.97 5.10
C GLY A 67 -12.33 -2.69 3.98
N VAL A 68 -12.36 -1.46 3.47
CA VAL A 68 -11.35 -0.92 2.56
C VAL A 68 -10.50 0.09 3.32
N TYR A 69 -9.24 -0.25 3.52
CA TYR A 69 -8.25 0.60 4.17
C TYR A 69 -7.57 1.45 3.12
N SER A 70 -7.80 2.76 3.18
CA SER A 70 -7.26 3.76 2.27
C SER A 70 -6.17 4.56 2.96
N ALA A 71 -5.04 4.74 2.29
CA ALA A 71 -3.95 5.60 2.73
C ALA A 71 -3.30 6.28 1.52
N THR A 72 -2.49 7.28 1.79
CA THR A 72 -1.64 7.87 0.75
C THR A 72 -0.19 7.51 0.99
N VAL A 73 0.60 7.43 -0.08
CA VAL A 73 2.05 7.31 0.02
C VAL A 73 2.68 8.33 -0.92
N THR A 74 3.73 8.98 -0.46
CA THR A 74 4.55 9.90 -1.25
C THR A 74 6.01 9.52 -1.08
N SER A 75 6.84 9.85 -2.07
CA SER A 75 8.28 9.69 -1.96
C SER A 75 9.03 10.93 -2.46
N LYS A 76 10.12 11.27 -1.76
CA LYS A 76 11.06 12.33 -2.13
C LYS A 76 12.13 11.84 -3.12
N ARG A 77 12.22 10.52 -3.35
CA ARG A 77 13.21 9.90 -4.23
C ARG A 77 12.49 9.08 -5.30
N ALA A 78 12.96 9.20 -6.53
CA ALA A 78 12.47 8.35 -7.60
C ALA A 78 13.02 6.94 -7.41
N GLY A 79 12.21 5.94 -7.78
CA GLY A 79 12.54 4.54 -7.61
C GLY A 79 11.29 3.66 -7.54
N LYS A 80 11.52 2.36 -7.68
CA LYS A 80 10.50 1.35 -7.47
C LYS A 80 10.36 1.06 -5.99
N ILE A 81 9.14 1.16 -5.48
CA ILE A 81 8.83 0.95 -4.07
C ILE A 81 7.85 -0.22 -3.96
N THR A 82 8.21 -1.20 -3.15
CA THR A 82 7.30 -2.31 -2.82
C THR A 82 6.59 -1.96 -1.53
N ILE A 83 5.29 -1.73 -1.61
CA ILE A 83 4.42 -1.46 -0.48
C ILE A 83 3.91 -2.78 0.08
N GLY A 84 3.99 -2.91 1.39
CA GLY A 84 3.39 -3.99 2.15
C GLY A 84 2.39 -3.46 3.15
N VAL A 85 1.70 -4.40 3.78
CA VAL A 85 0.71 -4.14 4.82
C VAL A 85 1.11 -4.93 6.05
N LYS A 86 1.02 -4.28 7.21
CA LYS A 86 1.19 -4.92 8.50
C LYS A 86 -0.04 -4.67 9.36
N SER A 87 -0.49 -5.69 10.07
CA SER A 87 -1.51 -5.63 11.11
C SER A 87 -1.08 -6.53 12.26
N ASP A 88 -1.53 -6.24 13.48
CA ASP A 88 -1.38 -7.11 14.65
C ASP A 88 -2.47 -8.18 14.71
N SER A 89 -3.62 -7.95 14.05
CA SER A 89 -4.77 -8.85 14.07
C SER A 89 -4.71 -9.90 12.96
N HIS A 90 -4.13 -9.56 11.81
CA HIS A 90 -4.10 -10.40 10.61
C HIS A 90 -2.72 -10.44 9.95
N ASP A 91 -2.34 -11.61 9.43
CA ASP A 91 -1.13 -11.74 8.61
C ASP A 91 -1.42 -11.27 7.19
N PHE A 92 -0.75 -10.18 6.79
CA PHE A 92 -0.75 -9.66 5.42
C PHE A 92 0.62 -9.79 4.76
N SER A 93 1.48 -10.70 5.25
CA SER A 93 2.87 -10.84 4.80
C SER A 93 2.96 -11.19 3.30
N GLY A 94 1.92 -11.80 2.73
CA GLY A 94 1.80 -12.07 1.29
C GLY A 94 1.33 -10.88 0.44
N VAL A 95 0.77 -9.83 1.06
CA VAL A 95 0.16 -8.70 0.37
C VAL A 95 1.22 -7.65 0.07
N LYS A 96 1.54 -7.51 -1.22
CA LYS A 96 2.53 -6.54 -1.69
C LYS A 96 2.10 -5.87 -2.99
N LYS A 97 2.43 -4.60 -3.14
CA LYS A 97 2.16 -3.82 -4.35
C LYS A 97 3.39 -3.02 -4.74
N GLU A 98 3.87 -3.21 -5.96
CA GLU A 98 4.92 -2.35 -6.52
C GLU A 98 4.28 -1.07 -7.06
N ILE A 99 4.87 0.06 -6.67
CA ILE A 99 4.62 1.39 -7.22
C ILE A 99 5.94 1.98 -7.70
N THR A 100 5.89 2.92 -8.62
CA THR A 100 7.10 3.60 -9.13
C THR A 100 6.96 5.10 -8.91
N PHE A 101 7.96 5.69 -8.25
CA PHE A 101 8.13 7.13 -8.28
C PHE A 101 9.12 7.51 -9.37
N ILE A 102 8.74 8.44 -10.23
CA ILE A 102 9.62 8.99 -11.26
C ILE A 102 10.08 10.38 -10.84
N GLU A 103 11.28 10.76 -11.27
CA GLU A 103 11.78 12.12 -11.03
C GLU A 103 10.86 13.14 -11.70
N ASP A 104 10.73 14.31 -11.08
CA ASP A 104 10.07 15.45 -11.72
C ASP A 104 10.95 15.94 -12.87
N ARG A 105 10.73 15.38 -14.06
CA ARG A 105 11.41 15.83 -15.29
C ARG A 105 10.73 17.05 -15.93
N GLN A 106 9.87 17.76 -15.18
CA GLN A 106 9.26 19.01 -15.62
C GLN A 106 10.17 20.24 -15.42
N GLN A 107 11.42 20.08 -14.97
CA GLN A 107 12.47 21.09 -15.23
C GLN A 107 13.05 20.96 -16.64
N VAL A 108 12.22 21.15 -17.65
CA VAL A 108 12.64 21.65 -18.96
C VAL A 108 11.77 22.85 -19.31
N THR A 109 11.91 23.94 -18.56
CA THR A 109 11.62 25.26 -19.13
C THR A 109 12.92 25.76 -19.75
N PHE A 110 13.10 25.47 -21.03
CA PHE A 110 13.90 26.33 -21.89
C PHE A 110 13.00 27.50 -22.28
N SER A 111 13.24 28.69 -21.74
CA SER A 111 12.86 29.98 -22.33
C SER A 111 13.67 31.09 -21.66
#